data_AF-A0A943K9A8-F1
#
_entry.id   AF-A0A943K9A8-F1
#
_cell.length_a   1.000
_cell.length_b   1.000
_cell.length_c   1.000
_cell.angle_alpha   90.00
_cell.angle_beta   90.00
_cell.angle_gamma   90.00
#
_symmetry.space_group_name_H-M   'P 1'
#
loop_
_entity.id
_entity.type
_entity.pdbx_description
1 polymer ?
#
loop_
_entity_poly.entity_id
_entity_poly.type
_entity_poly.pdbx_seq_one_letter_code
_entity_poly.pdbx_strand_id
1 'polypeptide(L)'
;MKRKRLVVFAAINLLLLFAAIFCMVKTCKNNERINSVSSEFRYAETDGKVTLGLTSGKAVEMRFGSNAVCVYDCYLYDNSDVAEILLFVRRYGQENGVTFARKNTELLGEFTLHKAAYKAGIRRRESENLDWDYGKDSRPLVNALSKTIGYAGL
;
A
#
# COMPACT_ATOMS: atom_id res chain seq x y z
N MET A 1 38.12 0.36 -25.95
CA MET A 1 37.19 1.24 -25.20
C MET A 1 37.95 1.97 -24.10
N LYS A 2 37.83 3.30 -24.00
CA LYS A 2 38.62 4.12 -23.06
C LYS A 2 38.26 3.77 -21.61
N ARG A 3 39.25 3.48 -20.74
CA ARG A 3 39.13 3.11 -19.30
C ARG A 3 38.02 3.86 -18.55
N LYS A 4 37.83 5.16 -18.84
CA LYS A 4 36.77 6.00 -18.27
C LYS A 4 35.35 5.47 -18.51
N ARG A 5 35.04 4.93 -19.70
CA ARG A 5 33.73 4.33 -19.99
C ARG A 5 33.51 3.05 -19.17
N LEU A 6 34.56 2.27 -18.96
CA LEU A 6 34.53 1.03 -18.17
C LEU A 6 34.24 1.31 -16.69
N VAL A 7 34.86 2.36 -16.13
CA VAL A 7 34.59 2.83 -14.75
C VAL A 7 33.15 3.33 -14.61
N VAL A 8 32.63 4.10 -15.57
CA VAL A 8 31.24 4.57 -15.55
C VAL A 8 30.25 3.40 -15.61
N PHE A 9 30.49 2.42 -16.49
CA PHE A 9 29.64 1.22 -16.54
C PHE A 9 29.71 0.40 -15.25
N ALA A 10 30.89 0.26 -14.64
CA ALA A 10 31.02 -0.42 -13.36
C ALA A 10 30.25 0.32 -12.24
N ALA A 11 30.35 1.65 -12.19
CA ALA A 11 29.63 2.46 -11.21
C ALA A 11 28.11 2.38 -11.37
N ILE A 12 27.59 2.40 -12.60
CA ILE A 12 26.16 2.23 -12.89
C ILE A 12 25.68 0.84 -12.45
N ASN A 13 26.42 -0.22 -12.78
CA ASN A 13 26.06 -1.58 -12.36
C ASN A 13 26.09 -1.75 -10.84
N LEU A 14 27.05 -1.11 -10.16
CA LEU A 14 27.12 -1.13 -8.70
C LEU A 14 25.92 -0.41 -8.07
N LEU A 15 25.53 0.74 -8.62
CA LEU A 15 24.32 1.48 -8.21
C LEU A 15 23.04 0.64 -8.42
N LEU A 16 22.92 -0.02 -9.58
CA LEU A 16 21.80 -0.91 -9.88
C LEU A 16 21.76 -2.12 -8.94
N LEU A 17 22.92 -2.67 -8.59
CA LEU A 17 23.03 -3.77 -7.64
C LEU A 17 22.58 -3.34 -6.24
N PHE A 18 23.02 -2.18 -5.75
CA PHE A 18 22.57 -1.66 -4.46
C PHE A 18 21.07 -1.35 -4.44
N ALA A 19 20.54 -0.77 -5.53
CA ALA A 19 19.11 -0.55 -5.67
C ALA A 19 18.32 -1.87 -5.65
N ALA A 20 18.79 -2.90 -6.37
CA ALA A 20 18.17 -4.22 -6.40
C ALA A 20 18.19 -4.89 -5.01
N ILE A 21 19.32 -4.84 -4.29
CA ILE A 21 19.44 -5.37 -2.93
C ILE A 21 18.48 -4.61 -1.99
N PHE A 22 18.40 -3.29 -2.08
CA PHE A 22 17.50 -2.49 -1.26
C PHE A 22 16.02 -2.85 -1.51
N CYS A 23 15.61 -2.96 -2.77
CA CYS A 23 14.27 -3.41 -3.13
C CYS A 23 14.00 -4.84 -2.64
N MET A 24 14.98 -5.74 -2.73
CA MET A 24 14.86 -7.12 -2.26
C MET A 24 14.69 -7.17 -0.73
N VAL A 25 15.47 -6.42 0.03
CA VAL A 25 15.34 -6.35 1.50
C VAL A 25 13.96 -5.84 1.90
N LYS A 26 13.45 -4.79 1.24
CA LYS A 26 12.09 -4.31 1.51
C LYS A 26 11.02 -5.34 1.13
N THR A 27 11.19 -6.03 0.01
CA THR A 27 10.27 -7.08 -0.42
C THR A 27 10.25 -8.23 0.58
N CYS A 28 11.41 -8.68 1.07
CA CYS A 28 11.50 -9.73 2.10
C CYS A 28 10.82 -9.29 3.40
N LYS A 29 11.08 -8.06 3.88
CA LYS A 29 10.41 -7.51 5.07
C LYS A 29 8.89 -7.42 4.90
N ASN A 30 8.41 -7.04 3.72
CA ASN A 30 6.97 -7.04 3.43
C ASN A 30 6.38 -8.45 3.43
N ASN A 31 7.09 -9.43 2.86
CA ASN A 31 6.64 -10.83 2.86
C ASN A 31 6.60 -11.44 4.26
N GLU A 32 7.67 -11.29 5.06
CA GLU A 32 7.70 -11.73 6.46
C GLU A 32 6.55 -11.13 7.25
N ARG A 33 6.26 -9.85 7.02
CA ARG A 33 5.16 -9.15 7.68
C ARG A 33 3.79 -9.63 7.25
N ILE A 34 3.57 -9.85 5.96
CA ILE A 34 2.30 -10.43 5.46
C ILE A 34 2.08 -11.81 6.10
N ASN A 35 3.15 -12.60 6.21
CA ASN A 35 3.10 -13.91 6.83
C ASN A 35 2.98 -13.86 8.36
N SER A 36 3.31 -12.73 9.00
CA SER A 36 3.21 -12.55 10.45
C SER A 36 1.90 -11.91 10.92
N VAL A 37 1.07 -11.37 10.01
CA VAL A 37 -0.25 -10.84 10.40
C VAL A 37 -1.14 -12.01 10.81
N SER A 38 -1.50 -12.00 12.10
CA SER A 38 -2.37 -12.94 12.79
C SER A 38 -3.57 -13.37 11.95
N SER A 39 -3.92 -14.66 12.02
CA SER A 39 -5.14 -15.23 11.45
C SER A 39 -6.43 -14.75 12.12
N GLU A 40 -6.35 -13.93 13.16
CA GLU A 40 -7.51 -13.36 13.86
C GLU A 40 -7.38 -11.84 13.94
N PHE A 41 -8.19 -11.14 13.14
CA PHE A 41 -8.36 -9.69 13.20
C PHE A 41 -9.40 -9.35 14.26
N ARG A 42 -9.12 -8.35 15.10
CA ARG A 42 -10.09 -7.82 16.06
C ARG A 42 -10.80 -6.63 15.45
N TYR A 43 -12.05 -6.80 15.06
CA TYR A 43 -12.85 -5.73 14.48
C TYR A 43 -14.27 -5.72 15.03
N ALA A 44 -14.93 -4.58 14.88
CA ALA A 44 -16.34 -4.39 15.20
C ALA A 44 -17.04 -3.71 14.02
N GLU A 45 -18.33 -4.00 13.87
CA GLU A 45 -19.20 -3.37 12.87
C GLU A 45 -20.28 -2.54 13.56
N THR A 46 -20.36 -1.26 13.19
CA THR A 46 -21.35 -0.33 13.72
C THR A 46 -21.80 0.61 12.61
N ASP A 47 -23.10 0.76 12.38
CA ASP A 47 -23.68 1.71 11.42
C ASP A 47 -23.06 1.66 10.00
N GLY A 48 -22.79 0.43 9.51
CA GLY A 48 -22.17 0.20 8.20
C GLY A 48 -20.71 0.66 8.10
N LYS A 49 -20.06 0.86 9.24
CA LYS A 49 -18.62 1.09 9.36
C LYS A 49 -17.97 -0.12 10.04
N VAL A 50 -16.75 -0.41 9.62
CA VAL A 50 -15.92 -1.48 10.15
C VAL A 50 -14.73 -0.85 10.84
N THR A 51 -14.60 -1.09 12.14
CA THR A 51 -13.48 -0.58 12.93
C THR A 51 -12.54 -1.72 13.26
N LEU A 52 -11.32 -1.68 12.71
CA LEU A 52 -10.27 -2.67 12.93
C LEU A 52 -9.30 -2.15 13.99
N GLY A 53 -9.05 -2.96 15.03
CA GLY A 53 -7.95 -2.77 15.97
C GLY A 53 -6.65 -3.31 15.39
N LEU A 54 -5.65 -2.44 15.27
CA LEU A 54 -4.34 -2.77 14.70
C LEU A 54 -3.38 -3.28 15.78
N THR A 55 -2.39 -4.08 15.38
CA THR A 55 -1.31 -4.53 16.27
C THR A 55 -0.51 -3.38 16.90
N SER A 56 -0.49 -2.20 16.26
CA SER A 56 0.12 -0.98 16.80
C SER A 56 -0.65 -0.34 17.94
N GLY A 57 -1.84 -0.86 18.29
CA GLY A 57 -2.74 -0.29 19.30
C GLY A 57 -3.62 0.84 18.76
N LYS A 58 -3.45 1.24 17.50
CA LYS A 58 -4.34 2.16 16.80
C LYS A 58 -5.62 1.45 16.37
N ALA A 59 -6.66 2.22 16.07
CA ALA A 59 -7.85 1.72 15.38
C ALA A 59 -7.98 2.40 14.02
N VAL A 60 -8.46 1.66 13.03
CA VAL A 60 -8.83 2.22 11.72
C VAL A 60 -10.31 2.03 11.48
N GLU A 61 -10.96 3.09 11.02
CA GLU A 61 -12.34 3.05 10.60
C GLU A 61 -12.39 2.93 9.07
N MET A 62 -13.26 2.06 8.59
CA MET A 62 -13.46 1.81 7.16
C MET A 62 -14.95 1.74 6.85
N ARG A 63 -15.31 2.06 5.61
CA ARG A 63 -16.65 1.81 5.08
C ARG A 63 -16.56 1.05 3.77
N PHE A 64 -17.14 -0.15 3.75
CA PHE A 64 -17.23 -0.96 2.54
C PHE A 64 -18.46 -0.53 1.75
N GLY A 65 -18.22 0.21 0.66
CA GLY A 65 -19.26 0.57 -0.30
C GLY A 65 -19.46 -0.53 -1.34
N SER A 66 -20.29 -0.25 -2.35
CA SER A 66 -20.57 -1.19 -3.44
C SER A 66 -19.37 -1.36 -4.40
N ASN A 67 -18.56 -0.32 -4.59
CA ASN A 67 -17.51 -0.28 -5.62
C ASN A 67 -16.10 -0.06 -5.04
N ALA A 68 -16.00 0.41 -3.81
CA ALA A 68 -14.75 0.74 -3.15
C ALA A 68 -14.90 0.61 -1.63
N VAL A 69 -13.77 0.45 -0.95
CA VAL A 69 -13.67 0.64 0.51
C VAL A 69 -13.02 1.99 0.78
N CYS A 70 -13.67 2.79 1.61
CA CYS A 70 -13.11 4.03 2.13
C CYS A 70 -12.37 3.73 3.43
N VAL A 71 -11.09 4.06 3.51
CA VAL A 71 -10.27 4.05 4.71
C VAL A 71 -10.17 5.49 5.22
N TYR A 72 -10.73 5.76 6.40
CA TYR A 72 -10.73 7.12 6.96
C TYR A 72 -9.38 7.50 7.57
N ASP A 73 -9.05 8.78 7.55
CA ASP A 73 -7.84 9.36 8.16
C ASP A 73 -6.55 8.60 7.80
N CYS A 74 -6.43 8.21 6.52
CA CYS A 74 -5.41 7.28 6.07
C CYS A 74 -3.97 7.78 6.36
N TYR A 75 -3.78 9.09 6.49
CA TYR A 75 -2.51 9.74 6.79
C TYR A 75 -1.93 9.41 8.18
N LEU A 76 -2.75 8.92 9.11
CA LEU A 76 -2.34 8.55 10.48
C LEU A 76 -1.62 7.19 10.58
N TYR A 77 -1.71 6.38 9.52
CA TYR A 77 -1.21 5.00 9.52
C TYR A 77 0.15 4.90 8.86
N ASP A 78 1.07 4.20 9.50
CA ASP A 78 2.41 3.94 8.95
C ASP A 78 2.42 2.71 8.07
N ASN A 79 3.46 2.53 7.24
CA ASN A 79 3.52 1.41 6.29
C ASN A 79 3.29 0.05 6.97
N SER A 80 3.62 -0.02 8.25
CA SER A 80 3.34 -1.14 9.12
C SER A 80 1.85 -1.44 9.30
N ASP A 81 1.10 -0.41 9.66
CA ASP A 81 -0.34 -0.43 9.85
C ASP A 81 -1.02 -0.74 8.51
N VAL A 82 -0.57 -0.11 7.42
CA VAL A 82 -1.15 -0.27 6.07
C VAL A 82 -1.16 -1.71 5.59
N ALA A 83 -0.08 -2.46 5.83
CA ALA A 83 -0.03 -3.87 5.45
C ALA A 83 -1.10 -4.69 6.17
N GLU A 84 -1.34 -4.43 7.46
CA GLU A 84 -2.38 -5.10 8.25
C GLU A 84 -3.78 -4.70 7.79
N ILE A 85 -4.02 -3.40 7.55
CA ILE A 85 -5.27 -2.87 7.00
C ILE A 85 -5.58 -3.53 5.66
N LEU A 86 -4.60 -3.62 4.77
CA LEU A 86 -4.76 -4.21 3.45
C LEU A 86 -5.15 -5.69 3.50
N LEU A 87 -4.51 -6.46 4.38
CA LEU A 87 -4.82 -7.88 4.56
C LEU A 87 -6.22 -8.07 5.14
N PHE A 88 -6.58 -7.26 6.13
CA PHE A 88 -7.93 -7.25 6.69
C PHE A 88 -8.97 -6.92 5.62
N VAL A 89 -8.79 -5.83 4.89
CA VAL A 89 -9.69 -5.37 3.84
C VAL A 89 -9.93 -6.45 2.78
N ARG A 90 -8.89 -7.19 2.39
CA ARG A 90 -9.05 -8.30 1.45
C ARG A 90 -9.86 -9.45 2.04
N ARG A 91 -9.50 -9.89 3.24
CA ARG A 91 -10.18 -10.99 3.89
C ARG A 91 -11.65 -10.65 4.11
N TYR A 92 -11.90 -9.49 4.72
CA TYR A 92 -13.25 -8.99 4.97
C TYR A 92 -14.04 -8.84 3.67
N GLY A 93 -13.43 -8.27 2.63
CA GLY A 93 -14.04 -8.17 1.31
C GLY A 93 -14.43 -9.54 0.77
N GLN A 94 -13.50 -10.52 0.78
CA GLN A 94 -13.75 -11.87 0.28
C GLN A 94 -14.88 -12.57 1.05
N GLU A 95 -14.90 -12.46 2.38
CA GLU A 95 -15.95 -12.99 3.24
C GLU A 95 -17.33 -12.35 2.96
N ASN A 96 -17.34 -11.10 2.45
CA ASN A 96 -18.55 -10.33 2.13
C ASN A 96 -18.82 -10.21 0.61
N GLY A 97 -18.25 -11.10 -0.22
CA GLY A 97 -18.56 -11.19 -1.65
C GLY A 97 -17.90 -10.14 -2.55
N VAL A 98 -16.93 -9.40 -2.02
CA VAL A 98 -16.14 -8.38 -2.74
C VAL A 98 -14.72 -8.88 -2.97
N THR A 99 -14.17 -8.67 -4.17
CA THR A 99 -12.77 -9.02 -4.45
C THR A 99 -12.06 -7.88 -5.17
N PHE A 100 -10.86 -7.53 -4.68
CA PHE A 100 -10.00 -6.56 -5.33
C PHE A 100 -9.28 -7.19 -6.53
N ALA A 101 -9.48 -6.61 -7.72
CA ALA A 101 -8.79 -7.01 -8.94
C ALA A 101 -7.29 -6.64 -8.96
N ARG A 102 -6.92 -5.55 -8.26
CA ARG A 102 -5.54 -5.04 -8.15
C ARG A 102 -4.69 -5.90 -7.23
N LYS A 103 -3.36 -5.87 -7.35
CA LYS A 103 -2.42 -6.58 -6.45
C LYS A 103 -2.22 -5.82 -5.14
N ASN A 104 -1.77 -6.51 -4.09
CA ASN A 104 -1.40 -5.88 -2.81
C ASN A 104 -0.38 -4.75 -2.95
N THR A 105 0.63 -4.96 -3.80
CA THR A 105 1.68 -3.96 -4.04
C THR A 105 1.14 -2.69 -4.72
N GLU A 106 0.14 -2.81 -5.59
CA GLU A 106 -0.51 -1.67 -6.24
C GLU A 106 -1.34 -0.86 -5.23
N LEU A 107 -2.12 -1.55 -4.38
CA LEU A 107 -2.93 -0.91 -3.34
C LEU A 107 -2.06 -0.25 -2.25
N LEU A 108 -0.94 -0.87 -1.88
CA LEU A 108 0.05 -0.30 -0.96
C LEU A 108 0.71 0.95 -1.53
N GLY A 109 1.05 0.93 -2.83
CA GLY A 109 1.62 2.08 -3.53
C GLY A 109 0.65 3.26 -3.60
N GLU A 110 -0.62 2.99 -3.88
CA GLU A 110 -1.69 3.99 -3.86
C GLU A 110 -1.84 4.62 -2.47
N PHE A 111 -1.88 3.82 -1.41
CA PHE A 111 -1.95 4.32 -0.03
C PHE A 111 -0.78 5.26 0.28
N THR A 112 0.43 4.84 -0.09
CA THR A 112 1.64 5.62 0.16
C THR A 112 1.62 6.94 -0.58
N LEU A 113 1.14 6.95 -1.83
CA LEU A 113 0.97 8.17 -2.62
C LEU A 113 -0.04 9.12 -1.98
N HIS A 114 -1.17 8.60 -1.49
CA HIS A 114 -2.21 9.39 -0.84
C HIS A 114 -1.71 10.05 0.44
N LYS A 115 -1.01 9.28 1.29
CA LYS A 115 -0.34 9.81 2.49
C LYS A 115 0.70 10.88 2.15
N ALA A 116 1.50 10.67 1.10
CA ALA A 116 2.48 11.65 0.66
C ALA A 116 1.82 12.95 0.17
N ALA A 117 0.73 12.85 -0.60
CA ALA A 117 -0.05 13.99 -1.07
C ALA A 117 -0.62 14.80 0.11
N TYR A 118 -1.19 14.11 1.11
CA TYR A 118 -1.67 14.77 2.34
C TYR A 118 -0.55 15.53 3.07
N LYS A 119 0.60 14.88 3.27
CA LYS A 119 1.77 15.50 3.94
C LYS A 119 2.34 16.70 3.17
N ALA A 120 2.27 16.68 1.84
CA ALA A 120 2.68 17.78 0.98
C ALA A 120 1.64 18.92 0.93
N GLY A 121 0.47 18.75 1.57
CA GLY A 121 -0.62 19.73 1.53
C GLY A 121 -1.38 19.78 0.21
N ILE A 122 -1.15 18.82 -0.70
CA ILE A 122 -1.80 18.76 -2.00
C ILE A 122 -3.22 18.21 -1.79
N ARG A 123 -4.25 19.01 -2.15
CA ARG A 123 -5.67 18.62 -2.06
C ARG A 123 -6.02 17.96 -0.72
N ARG A 124 -5.57 18.56 0.39
CA ARG A 124 -5.58 17.95 1.73
C ARG A 124 -6.91 17.32 2.17
N ARG A 125 -8.05 17.95 1.85
CA ARG A 125 -9.39 17.40 2.14
C ARG A 125 -9.69 16.10 1.38
N GLU A 126 -9.15 15.95 0.19
CA GLU A 126 -9.36 14.77 -0.65
C GLU A 126 -8.31 13.68 -0.38
N SER A 127 -7.16 14.05 0.18
CA SER A 127 -6.09 13.12 0.58
C SER A 127 -6.22 12.62 2.02
N GLU A 128 -7.26 13.06 2.73
CA GLU A 128 -7.53 12.70 4.12
C GLU A 128 -7.98 11.24 4.25
N ASN A 129 -8.87 10.83 3.34
CA ASN A 129 -9.42 9.49 3.25
C ASN A 129 -8.95 8.82 1.96
N LEU A 130 -8.80 7.50 1.98
CA LEU A 130 -8.39 6.73 0.82
C LEU A 130 -9.53 5.81 0.37
N ASP A 131 -9.92 5.94 -0.90
CA ASP A 131 -10.86 5.02 -1.54
C ASP A 131 -10.11 3.96 -2.34
N TRP A 132 -10.10 2.72 -1.86
CA TRP A 132 -9.63 1.58 -2.63
C TRP A 132 -10.77 0.98 -3.46
N ASP A 133 -10.79 1.31 -4.75
CA ASP A 133 -11.66 0.67 -5.74
C ASP A 133 -11.42 -0.84 -5.82
N TYR A 134 -12.53 -1.61 -5.85
CA TYR A 134 -12.52 -3.07 -6.04
C TYR A 134 -12.17 -3.46 -7.48
N GLY A 135 -12.60 -2.62 -8.44
CA GLY A 135 -12.33 -2.77 -9.86
C GLY A 135 -10.95 -2.28 -10.30
N LYS A 136 -10.75 -2.23 -11.62
CA LYS A 136 -9.58 -1.58 -12.22
C LYS A 136 -9.78 -0.06 -12.09
N ASP A 137 -8.88 0.60 -11.37
CA ASP A 137 -8.90 2.06 -11.26
C ASP A 137 -8.84 2.68 -12.66
N SER A 138 -9.79 3.55 -12.98
CA SER A 138 -9.96 4.15 -14.31
C SER A 138 -8.90 5.22 -14.61
N ARG A 139 -8.07 5.60 -13.62
CA ARG A 139 -7.08 6.67 -13.73
C ARG A 139 -5.72 6.13 -14.19
N PRO A 140 -5.25 6.43 -15.42
CA PRO A 140 -4.04 5.83 -16.00
C PRO A 140 -2.76 6.18 -15.22
N LEU A 141 -2.71 7.37 -14.62
CA LEU A 141 -1.53 7.92 -13.94
C LEU A 141 -1.29 7.24 -12.57
N VAL A 142 -2.37 6.93 -11.85
CA VAL A 142 -2.31 6.15 -10.60
C VAL A 142 -1.89 4.72 -10.89
N ASN A 143 -2.41 4.09 -11.95
CA ASN A 143 -1.98 2.74 -12.38
C ASN A 143 -0.51 2.68 -12.81
N ALA A 144 -0.01 3.74 -13.47
CA ALA A 144 1.39 3.78 -13.89
C ALA A 144 2.34 3.93 -12.70
N LEU A 145 2.03 4.86 -11.78
CA LEU A 145 2.81 5.12 -10.57
C LEU A 145 2.71 3.99 -9.53
N SER A 146 1.52 3.43 -9.31
CA SER A 146 1.31 2.32 -8.37
C SER A 146 2.03 1.06 -8.82
N LYS A 147 2.08 0.78 -10.13
CA LYS A 147 2.90 -0.32 -10.67
C LYS A 147 4.38 -0.08 -10.50
N THR A 148 4.87 1.14 -10.71
CA THR A 148 6.30 1.44 -10.52
C THR A 148 6.71 1.42 -9.05
N ILE A 149 5.90 1.99 -8.16
CA ILE A 149 6.16 2.00 -6.71
C ILE A 149 5.99 0.60 -6.12
N GLY A 150 4.97 -0.15 -6.55
CA GLY A 150 4.72 -1.53 -6.13
C GLY A 150 5.80 -2.50 -6.58
N TYR A 151 6.43 -2.29 -7.73
CA TYR A 151 7.59 -3.07 -8.19
C TYR A 151 8.89 -2.67 -7.48
N ALA A 152 8.98 -1.43 -7.00
CA ALA A 152 10.10 -0.92 -6.22
C ALA A 152 10.02 -1.31 -4.72
N GLY A 153 8.92 -1.94 -4.28
CA GLY A 153 8.75 -2.44 -2.92
C GLY A 153 8.91 -1.36 -1.86
N LEU A 154 8.50 -0.12 -2.13
CA LEU A 154 8.73 1.03 -1.25
C LEU A 154 7.84 1.01 -0.01
#